data_AF-A0A8J8PM19-F1
#
_entry.id   AF-A0A8J8PM19-F1
#
_cell.length_a   1.000
_cell.length_b   1.000
_cell.length_c   1.000
_cell.angle_alpha   90.00
_cell.angle_beta   90.00
_cell.angle_gamma   90.00
#
_symmetry.space_group_name_H-M   'P 1'
#
loop_
_entity.id
_entity.type
_entity.pdbx_description
1 polymer ?
#
loop_
_entity_poly.entity_id
_entity_poly.type
_entity_poly.pdbx_seq_one_letter_code
_entity_poly.pdbx_strand_id
1 'polypeptide(L)'
;METIIRLENEQYVVKDEKLVLIKGGEKKYVVGRFYYYLLKTLYSIPRLYGIKSTEPISDWKKEFERQFTNIIRNEIDLAKISFNVDFRMDLNKLELSGKVSKNDISLHLEIKETPKLSEDDRGIRGLMKVDSFYFSNLDRKKPFIILATRAGLISAFYKFLPYQFEGASGIPKTFGLLSDFINAINIPLGYREEILGHQVYVRDNDIFCDSEIIYNAPPEILSLFPIMFLLKTSNERNVIIIEDPEVHLSEEGKLFLKNLILSAKANVVLVSDSFY
;
A
#
# COMPACT_ATOMS: atom_id res chain seq x y z
N MET A 1 14.08 -4.56 -1.88
CA MET A 1 13.95 -3.15 -2.35
C MET A 1 14.35 -2.19 -1.22
N GLU A 2 15.01 -1.08 -1.52
CA GLU A 2 15.25 0.01 -0.55
C GLU A 2 14.62 1.30 -1.08
N THR A 3 13.91 2.03 -0.23
CA THR A 3 13.31 3.32 -0.59
C THR A 3 13.78 4.41 0.36
N ILE A 4 14.37 5.46 -0.19
CA ILE A 4 14.76 6.66 0.53
C ILE A 4 13.73 7.74 0.21
N ILE A 5 13.14 8.32 1.24
CA ILE A 5 12.23 9.47 1.14
C ILE A 5 12.88 10.63 1.90
N ARG A 6 13.03 11.77 1.23
CA ARG A 6 13.51 13.01 1.82
C ARG A 6 12.35 13.98 1.91
N LEU A 7 12.09 14.42 3.12
CA LEU A 7 11.06 15.39 3.43
C LEU A 7 11.73 16.51 4.22
N GLU A 8 11.79 17.69 3.63
CA GLU A 8 12.54 18.83 4.18
C GLU A 8 14.02 18.47 4.40
N ASN A 9 14.53 18.58 5.63
CA ASN A 9 15.93 18.29 6.00
C ASN A 9 16.11 16.88 6.58
N GLU A 10 15.09 16.02 6.50
CA GLU A 10 15.10 14.68 7.07
C GLU A 10 15.10 13.60 6.00
N GLN A 11 15.80 12.49 6.28
CA GLN A 11 15.89 11.34 5.40
C GLN A 11 15.32 10.11 6.10
N TYR A 12 14.38 9.46 5.44
CA TYR A 12 13.71 8.25 5.89
C TYR A 12 14.11 7.10 4.97
N VAL A 13 14.57 5.99 5.56
CA VAL A 13 14.97 4.79 4.81
C VAL A 13 14.00 3.67 5.14
N VAL A 14 13.25 3.24 4.12
CA VAL A 14 12.28 2.15 4.21
C VAL A 14 12.85 0.97 3.43
N LYS A 15 13.29 -0.06 4.16
CA LYS A 15 13.84 -1.27 3.58
C LYS A 15 12.76 -2.32 3.41
N ASP A 16 12.92 -3.18 2.42
CA ASP A 16 12.07 -4.35 2.23
C ASP A 16 12.42 -5.43 3.24
N GLU A 17 12.00 -5.22 4.48
CA GLU A 17 12.14 -6.12 5.60
C GLU A 17 10.76 -6.53 6.11
N LYS A 18 10.69 -7.67 6.82
CA LYS A 18 9.42 -8.20 7.34
C LYS A 18 8.70 -7.18 8.21
N LEU A 19 9.45 -6.39 8.99
CA LEU A 19 8.93 -5.36 9.87
C LEU A 19 9.81 -4.11 9.77
N VAL A 20 9.19 -2.98 9.46
CA VAL A 20 9.87 -1.69 9.34
C VAL A 20 9.16 -0.67 10.22
N LEU A 21 9.91 0.25 10.82
CA LEU A 21 9.36 1.32 11.66
C LEU A 21 9.77 2.69 11.11
N ILE A 22 8.78 3.51 10.78
CA ILE A 22 8.92 4.90 10.35
C ILE A 22 8.56 5.80 11.54
N LYS A 23 9.58 6.43 12.13
CA LYS A 23 9.46 7.38 13.25
C LYS A 23 9.69 8.81 12.76
N GLY A 24 9.16 9.81 13.46
CA GLY A 24 9.45 11.21 13.09
C GLY A 24 8.35 12.21 13.47
N GLY A 25 7.60 11.96 14.56
CA GLY A 25 6.49 12.82 14.94
C GLY A 25 5.44 12.90 13.82
N GLU A 26 4.87 14.07 13.54
CA GLU A 26 3.83 14.21 12.51
C GLU A 26 4.29 13.89 11.08
N LYS A 27 5.59 14.05 10.79
CA LYS A 27 6.14 13.81 9.44
C LYS A 27 6.08 12.33 9.04
N LYS A 28 6.04 11.42 10.02
CA LYS A 28 5.94 9.97 9.78
C LYS A 28 4.73 9.60 8.92
N TYR A 29 3.59 10.27 9.10
CA TYR A 29 2.38 10.00 8.29
C TYR A 29 2.58 10.41 6.83
N VAL A 30 3.24 11.55 6.59
CA VAL A 30 3.54 12.02 5.23
C VAL A 30 4.41 10.99 4.52
N VAL A 31 5.46 10.51 5.19
CA VAL A 31 6.38 9.50 4.66
C VAL A 31 5.67 8.17 4.42
N GLY A 32 4.91 7.67 5.40
CA GLY A 32 4.17 6.41 5.29
C GLY A 32 3.14 6.40 4.17
N ARG A 33 2.36 7.49 4.06
CA ARG A 33 1.36 7.67 3.00
C ARG A 33 2.02 7.85 1.63
N PHE A 34 3.11 8.59 1.55
CA PHE A 34 3.83 8.74 0.28
C PHE A 34 4.43 7.40 -0.18
N TYR A 35 5.03 6.64 0.75
CA TYR A 35 5.52 5.29 0.48
C TYR A 35 4.40 4.37 -0.02
N TYR A 36 3.22 4.43 0.60
CA TYR A 36 2.02 3.72 0.12
C TYR A 36 1.72 4.05 -1.35
N TYR A 37 1.70 5.34 -1.73
CA TYR A 37 1.43 5.74 -3.11
C TYR A 37 2.53 5.32 -4.10
N LEU A 38 3.80 5.34 -3.69
CA LEU A 38 4.90 4.82 -4.51
C LEU A 38 4.69 3.33 -4.82
N LEU A 39 4.41 2.52 -3.79
CA LEU A 39 4.12 1.09 -3.96
C LEU A 39 2.86 0.86 -4.79
N LYS A 40 1.80 1.66 -4.57
CA LYS A 40 0.52 1.52 -5.27
C LYS A 40 0.71 1.80 -6.75
N THR A 41 1.50 2.82 -7.07
CA THR A 41 1.87 3.19 -8.44
C THR A 41 2.65 2.06 -9.08
N LEU A 42 3.71 1.57 -8.43
CA LEU A 42 4.55 0.49 -8.93
C LEU A 42 3.76 -0.81 -9.19
N TYR A 43 2.85 -1.16 -8.28
CA TYR A 43 1.96 -2.31 -8.42
C TYR A 43 1.01 -2.17 -9.62
N SER A 44 0.61 -0.94 -9.94
CA SER A 44 -0.39 -0.63 -10.98
C SER A 44 0.20 -0.45 -12.38
N ILE A 45 1.54 -0.45 -12.53
CA ILE A 45 2.16 -0.28 -13.85
C ILE A 45 1.82 -1.49 -14.74
N PRO A 46 1.20 -1.26 -15.92
CA PRO A 46 0.90 -2.32 -16.86
C PRO A 46 2.18 -2.82 -17.55
N ARG A 47 2.06 -3.92 -18.28
CA ARG A 47 3.13 -4.35 -19.20
C ARG A 47 3.28 -3.33 -20.32
N LEU A 48 4.51 -3.02 -20.74
CA LEU A 48 4.81 -1.88 -21.63
C LEU A 48 5.26 -2.29 -23.04
N TYR A 49 5.00 -3.54 -23.46
CA TYR A 49 5.44 -4.05 -24.76
C TYR A 49 4.51 -3.71 -25.95
N GLY A 50 3.43 -2.94 -25.73
CA GLY A 50 2.43 -2.61 -26.75
C GLY A 50 2.74 -1.37 -27.61
N ILE A 51 3.87 -0.71 -27.38
CA ILE A 51 4.25 0.52 -28.09
C ILE A 51 5.05 0.22 -29.37
N LYS A 52 5.00 1.10 -30.37
CA LYS A 52 5.95 1.04 -31.50
C LYS A 52 7.30 1.55 -31.01
N SER A 53 8.37 0.81 -31.26
CA SER A 53 9.70 1.17 -30.82
C SER A 53 10.76 0.93 -31.87
N THR A 54 11.69 1.87 -31.96
CA THR A 54 12.94 1.76 -32.72
C THR A 54 14.13 1.51 -31.79
N GLU A 55 14.04 1.98 -30.53
CA GLU A 55 15.04 1.77 -29.48
C GLU A 55 14.37 1.14 -28.25
N PRO A 56 14.24 -0.21 -28.19
CA PRO A 56 13.40 -0.88 -27.19
C PRO A 56 13.67 -0.50 -25.74
N ILE A 57 14.93 -0.30 -25.37
CA ILE A 57 15.32 0.05 -23.99
C ILE A 57 14.95 1.51 -23.67
N SER A 58 15.29 2.44 -24.58
CA SER A 58 15.03 3.87 -24.43
C SER A 58 13.54 4.17 -24.41
N ASP A 59 12.80 3.56 -25.33
CA ASP A 59 11.35 3.73 -25.45
C ASP A 59 10.60 3.11 -24.26
N TRP A 60 11.02 1.92 -23.80
CA TRP A 60 10.47 1.31 -22.58
C TRP A 60 10.71 2.18 -21.35
N LYS A 61 11.91 2.76 -21.20
CA LYS A 61 12.23 3.68 -20.09
C LYS A 61 11.31 4.89 -20.11
N LYS A 62 11.19 5.60 -21.24
CA LYS A 62 10.33 6.78 -21.37
C LYS A 62 8.87 6.44 -21.08
N GLU A 63 8.40 5.29 -21.56
CA GLU A 63 7.04 4.84 -21.32
C GLU A 63 6.82 4.49 -19.83
N PHE A 64 7.79 3.86 -19.17
CA PHE A 64 7.73 3.59 -17.73
C PHE A 64 7.63 4.89 -16.93
N GLU A 65 8.52 5.86 -17.20
CA GLU A 65 8.53 7.17 -16.54
C GLU A 65 7.20 7.90 -16.74
N ARG A 66 6.66 7.87 -17.97
CA ARG A 66 5.36 8.46 -18.33
C ARG A 66 4.21 7.80 -17.58
N GLN A 67 4.14 6.47 -17.58
CA GLN A 67 3.07 5.71 -16.91
C GLN A 67 3.12 5.90 -15.40
N PHE A 68 4.30 5.79 -14.79
CA PHE A 68 4.47 6.02 -13.36
C PHE A 68 3.99 7.43 -12.98
N THR A 69 4.46 8.46 -13.69
CA THR A 69 4.09 9.86 -13.43
C THR A 69 2.58 10.08 -13.57
N ASN A 70 1.95 9.50 -14.60
CA ASN A 70 0.51 9.64 -14.79
C ASN A 70 -0.30 8.95 -13.70
N ILE A 71 0.08 7.72 -13.33
CA ILE A 71 -0.63 6.95 -12.29
C ILE A 71 -0.51 7.67 -10.94
N ILE A 72 0.71 8.03 -10.51
CA ILE A 72 0.91 8.67 -9.21
C ILE A 72 0.22 10.04 -9.14
N ARG A 73 0.26 10.83 -10.23
CA ARG A 73 -0.45 12.11 -10.33
C ARG A 73 -1.95 11.89 -10.15
N ASN A 74 -2.55 10.98 -10.91
CA ASN A 74 -3.98 10.69 -10.82
C ASN A 74 -4.39 10.24 -9.42
N GLU A 75 -3.61 9.37 -8.77
CA GLU A 75 -3.89 8.87 -7.42
C GLU A 75 -3.81 9.98 -6.36
N ILE A 76 -2.82 10.87 -6.46
CA ILE A 76 -2.65 12.01 -5.55
C ILE A 76 -3.75 13.06 -5.77
N ASP A 77 -4.05 13.40 -7.03
CA ASP A 77 -5.07 14.39 -7.41
C ASP A 77 -6.47 13.95 -6.98
N LEU A 78 -6.81 12.67 -7.20
CA LEU A 78 -8.08 12.08 -6.75
C LEU A 78 -8.24 12.13 -5.23
N ALA A 79 -7.15 11.92 -4.50
CA ALA A 79 -7.15 11.98 -3.04
C ALA A 79 -7.09 13.40 -2.49
N LYS A 80 -6.83 14.42 -3.34
CA LYS A 80 -6.61 15.83 -2.95
C LYS A 80 -5.51 15.99 -1.90
N ILE A 81 -4.49 15.15 -1.96
CA ILE A 81 -3.33 15.20 -1.05
C ILE A 81 -2.21 15.96 -1.77
N SER A 82 -1.39 16.70 -1.02
CA SER A 82 -0.19 17.33 -1.57
C SER A 82 1.04 16.85 -0.80
N PHE A 83 2.06 16.43 -1.54
CA PHE A 83 3.36 16.07 -0.99
C PHE A 83 4.43 17.07 -1.45
N ASN A 84 5.47 17.23 -0.64
CA ASN A 84 6.70 17.94 -1.00
C ASN A 84 7.89 17.10 -0.59
N VAL A 85 8.23 16.11 -1.41
CA VAL A 85 9.18 15.05 -1.10
C VAL A 85 10.07 14.73 -2.29
N ASP A 86 11.33 14.42 -2.01
CA ASP A 86 12.22 13.78 -2.96
C ASP A 86 12.33 12.30 -2.60
N PHE A 87 12.48 11.42 -3.58
CA PHE A 87 12.59 10.00 -3.33
C PHE A 87 13.56 9.28 -4.26
N ARG A 88 13.99 8.12 -3.80
CA ARG A 88 14.80 7.15 -4.53
C ARG A 88 14.38 5.74 -4.15
N MET A 89 14.03 4.90 -5.11
CA MET A 89 13.71 3.49 -4.92
C MET A 89 14.71 2.62 -5.68
N ASP A 90 15.39 1.74 -4.97
CA ASP A 90 16.22 0.70 -5.55
C ASP A 90 15.38 -0.53 -5.90
N LEU A 91 15.17 -0.73 -7.20
CA LEU A 91 14.35 -1.78 -7.80
C LEU A 91 15.24 -2.89 -8.41
N ASN A 92 16.43 -3.11 -7.84
CA ASN A 92 17.43 -4.11 -8.23
C ASN A 92 18.08 -3.80 -9.59
N LYS A 93 17.37 -4.04 -10.71
CA LYS A 93 17.89 -3.77 -12.06
C LYS A 93 17.75 -2.30 -12.48
N LEU A 94 16.98 -1.55 -11.71
CA LEU A 94 16.59 -0.17 -11.99
C LEU A 94 16.70 0.64 -10.70
N GLU A 95 16.96 1.94 -10.83
CA GLU A 95 16.72 2.90 -9.76
C GLU A 95 15.70 3.93 -10.23
N LEU A 96 14.68 4.16 -9.42
CA LEU A 96 13.69 5.18 -9.68
C LEU A 96 13.93 6.34 -8.72
N SER A 97 14.21 7.54 -9.23
CA SER A 97 14.29 8.75 -8.42
C SER A 97 13.28 9.78 -8.90
N GLY A 98 12.89 10.69 -8.03
CA GLY A 98 11.95 11.73 -8.41
C GLY A 98 11.70 12.74 -7.31
N LYS A 99 10.98 13.79 -7.69
CA LYS A 99 10.51 14.85 -6.81
C LYS A 99 9.01 15.02 -7.01
N VAL A 100 8.27 14.98 -5.92
CA VAL A 100 6.85 15.31 -5.88
C VAL A 100 6.72 16.62 -5.14
N SER A 101 6.20 17.61 -5.84
CA SER A 101 5.82 18.91 -5.29
C SER A 101 4.31 19.12 -5.50
N LYS A 102 3.75 20.14 -4.85
CA LYS A 102 2.32 20.44 -4.91
C LYS A 102 1.75 20.56 -6.34
N ASN A 103 2.57 20.99 -7.30
CA ASN A 103 2.11 21.29 -8.67
C ASN A 103 2.79 20.42 -9.74
N ASP A 104 3.80 19.63 -9.38
CA ASP A 104 4.60 18.91 -10.36
C ASP A 104 5.22 17.64 -9.79
N ILE A 105 5.36 16.64 -10.67
CA ILE A 105 5.97 15.34 -10.39
C ILE A 105 7.02 15.12 -11.46
N SER A 106 8.29 15.15 -11.04
CA SER A 106 9.42 14.81 -11.90
C SER A 106 9.97 13.45 -11.50
N LEU A 107 10.38 12.66 -12.49
CA LEU A 107 10.78 11.29 -12.29
C LEU A 107 11.88 10.93 -13.28
N HIS A 108 12.86 10.16 -12.80
CA HIS A 108 14.00 9.69 -13.56
C HIS A 108 14.25 8.21 -13.23
N LEU A 109 14.31 7.39 -14.27
CA LEU A 109 14.63 5.98 -14.17
C LEU A 109 16.07 5.72 -14.63
N GLU A 110 16.94 5.31 -13.73
CA GLU A 110 18.27 4.83 -14.06
C GLU A 110 18.24 3.32 -14.34
N ILE A 111 18.88 2.89 -15.43
CA ILE A 111 19.01 1.48 -15.79
C ILE A 111 20.37 0.98 -15.28
N LYS A 112 20.35 0.04 -14.33
CA LYS A 112 21.57 -0.57 -13.78
C LYS A 112 22.04 -1.77 -14.60
N GLU A 113 21.10 -2.48 -15.22
CA GLU A 113 21.36 -3.68 -16.02
C GLU A 113 20.52 -3.68 -17.29
N THR A 114 21.12 -4.02 -18.43
CA THR A 114 20.42 -4.07 -19.73
C THR A 114 20.23 -5.49 -20.23
N PRO A 115 19.08 -5.82 -20.85
CA PRO A 115 18.89 -7.11 -21.49
C PRO A 115 19.78 -7.25 -22.73
N LYS A 116 20.26 -8.47 -22.99
CA LYS A 116 20.94 -8.79 -24.26
C LYS A 116 19.90 -8.88 -25.38
N LEU A 117 19.95 -7.93 -26.31
CA LEU A 117 19.13 -7.90 -27.51
C LEU A 117 19.98 -8.33 -28.72
N SER A 118 19.43 -9.20 -29.55
CA SER A 118 20.01 -9.57 -30.84
C SER A 118 19.51 -8.64 -31.95
N GLU A 119 20.14 -8.67 -33.13
CA GLU A 119 19.68 -7.88 -34.27
C GLU A 119 18.24 -8.22 -34.71
N ASP A 120 17.79 -9.44 -34.42
CA ASP A 120 16.43 -9.94 -34.66
C ASP A 120 15.40 -9.43 -33.64
N ASP A 121 15.85 -8.79 -32.56
CA ASP A 121 15.02 -8.25 -31.47
C ASP A 121 14.67 -6.78 -31.70
N ARG A 122 14.17 -6.45 -32.90
CA ARG A 122 13.67 -5.12 -33.24
C ARG A 122 12.16 -5.03 -33.06
N GLY A 123 11.67 -3.80 -32.92
CA GLY A 123 10.24 -3.52 -32.78
C GLY A 123 9.61 -4.18 -31.55
N ILE A 124 8.43 -4.78 -31.73
CA ILE A 124 7.63 -5.36 -30.65
C ILE A 124 8.37 -6.51 -29.94
N ARG A 125 9.09 -7.35 -30.69
CA ARG A 125 9.82 -8.49 -30.10
C ARG A 125 10.92 -8.02 -29.15
N GLY A 126 11.64 -6.97 -29.53
CA GLY A 126 12.62 -6.30 -28.67
C GLY A 126 11.99 -5.77 -27.39
N LEU A 127 10.89 -5.02 -27.51
CA LEU A 127 10.17 -4.50 -26.35
C LEU A 127 9.64 -5.60 -25.42
N MET A 128 9.08 -6.69 -25.95
CA MET A 128 8.61 -7.81 -25.14
C MET A 128 9.74 -8.43 -24.30
N LYS A 129 10.95 -8.53 -24.87
CA LYS A 129 12.14 -9.01 -24.15
C LYS A 129 12.57 -8.04 -23.07
N VAL A 130 12.65 -6.74 -23.39
CA VAL A 130 13.01 -5.69 -22.43
C VAL A 130 12.02 -5.67 -21.26
N ASP A 131 10.74 -5.66 -21.58
CA ASP A 131 9.66 -5.62 -20.60
C ASP A 131 9.67 -6.87 -19.72
N SER A 132 9.83 -8.06 -20.28
CA SER A 132 9.94 -9.30 -19.50
C SER A 132 11.19 -9.32 -18.61
N PHE A 133 12.32 -8.80 -19.10
CA PHE A 133 13.56 -8.74 -18.35
C PHE A 133 13.45 -7.87 -17.10
N TYR A 134 12.84 -6.69 -17.20
CA TYR A 134 12.67 -5.80 -16.05
C TYR A 134 11.55 -6.26 -15.12
N PHE A 135 10.37 -6.63 -15.66
CA PHE A 135 9.23 -7.04 -14.83
C PHE A 135 9.38 -8.41 -14.17
N SER A 136 10.29 -9.28 -14.63
CA SER A 136 10.55 -10.58 -13.99
C SER A 136 11.11 -10.45 -12.57
N ASN A 137 11.89 -9.40 -12.31
CA ASN A 137 12.55 -9.15 -11.03
C ASN A 137 12.01 -7.90 -10.31
N LEU A 138 11.02 -7.23 -10.89
CA LEU A 138 10.40 -6.07 -10.28
C LEU A 138 9.49 -6.51 -9.14
N ASP A 139 9.90 -6.22 -7.91
CA ASP A 139 9.12 -6.57 -6.72
C ASP A 139 7.88 -5.67 -6.59
N ARG A 140 6.78 -6.12 -7.17
CA ARG A 140 5.48 -5.44 -7.18
C ARG A 140 4.59 -5.99 -6.08
N LYS A 141 4.96 -5.73 -4.82
CA LYS A 141 4.10 -6.07 -3.68
C LYS A 141 2.85 -5.20 -3.69
N LYS A 142 1.70 -5.81 -3.42
CA LYS A 142 0.41 -5.10 -3.31
C LYS A 142 0.37 -4.36 -1.97
N PRO A 143 0.27 -3.03 -1.95
CA PRO A 143 0.23 -2.28 -0.70
C PRO A 143 -1.18 -2.19 -0.13
N PHE A 144 -1.26 -2.12 1.19
CA PHE A 144 -2.44 -1.77 1.97
C PHE A 144 -2.06 -0.69 2.98
N ILE A 145 -3.03 0.16 3.34
CA ILE A 145 -2.85 1.18 4.37
C ILE A 145 -3.96 1.10 5.40
N ILE A 146 -3.59 1.18 6.67
CA ILE A 146 -4.48 1.26 7.82
C ILE A 146 -4.23 2.60 8.51
N LEU A 147 -5.26 3.44 8.57
CA LEU A 147 -5.15 4.81 9.10
C LEU A 147 -5.24 4.82 10.63
N ALA A 148 -4.66 5.84 11.26
CA ALA A 148 -4.69 5.97 12.73
C ALA A 148 -6.14 6.11 13.26
N THR A 149 -7.02 6.71 12.45
CA THR A 149 -8.45 6.92 12.75
C THR A 149 -9.34 5.69 12.46
N ARG A 150 -8.73 4.51 12.21
CA ARG A 150 -9.41 3.26 11.82
C ARG A 150 -10.66 2.94 12.65
N ALA A 151 -10.65 3.12 13.97
CA ALA A 151 -11.80 2.76 14.81
C ALA A 151 -13.06 3.56 14.41
N GLY A 152 -12.92 4.87 14.24
CA GLY A 152 -14.01 5.73 13.77
C GLY A 152 -14.42 5.43 12.34
N LEU A 153 -13.46 5.09 11.47
CA LEU A 153 -13.74 4.72 10.07
C LEU A 153 -14.52 3.41 9.97
N ILE A 154 -14.15 2.39 10.73
CA ILE A 154 -14.90 1.12 10.78
C ILE A 154 -16.30 1.36 11.33
N SER A 155 -16.44 2.14 12.40
CA SER A 155 -17.77 2.50 12.95
C SER A 155 -18.64 3.23 11.91
N ALA A 156 -18.06 4.14 11.12
CA ALA A 156 -18.80 4.91 10.11
C ALA A 156 -19.14 4.10 8.84
N PHE A 157 -18.26 3.19 8.43
CA PHE A 157 -18.33 2.51 7.13
C PHE A 157 -18.55 1.00 7.22
N TYR A 158 -18.92 0.46 8.39
CA TYR A 158 -19.05 -0.99 8.59
C TYR A 158 -19.95 -1.69 7.56
N LYS A 159 -20.99 -1.03 7.06
CA LYS A 159 -21.92 -1.57 6.06
C LYS A 159 -21.28 -1.84 4.69
N PHE A 160 -20.13 -1.23 4.41
CA PHE A 160 -19.41 -1.40 3.14
C PHE A 160 -18.35 -2.51 3.19
N LEU A 161 -18.12 -3.10 4.36
CA LEU A 161 -17.06 -4.07 4.59
C LEU A 161 -17.46 -5.51 4.19
N PRO A 162 -18.70 -5.99 4.42
CA PRO A 162 -19.11 -7.31 3.95
C PRO A 162 -19.19 -7.39 2.42
N TYR A 163 -18.83 -8.55 1.89
CA TYR A 163 -19.01 -8.85 0.47
C TYR A 163 -20.50 -8.81 0.10
N GLN A 164 -20.86 -7.97 -0.87
CA GLN A 164 -22.22 -7.87 -1.39
C GLN A 164 -22.29 -8.54 -2.77
N PHE A 165 -23.14 -9.57 -2.91
CA PHE A 165 -23.38 -10.24 -4.19
C PHE A 165 -24.11 -9.35 -5.20
N GLU A 166 -24.97 -8.45 -4.73
CA GLU A 166 -25.69 -7.47 -5.55
C GLU A 166 -25.46 -6.06 -4.96
N GLY A 167 -24.77 -5.20 -5.71
CA GLY A 167 -24.40 -3.84 -5.29
C GLY A 167 -22.95 -3.47 -5.60
N ALA A 168 -22.62 -2.18 -5.51
CA ALA A 168 -21.23 -1.75 -5.54
C ALA A 168 -20.65 -1.88 -4.12
N SER A 169 -19.80 -2.88 -3.89
CA SER A 169 -19.06 -3.01 -2.64
C SER A 169 -18.06 -1.86 -2.48
N GLY A 170 -17.96 -1.31 -1.29
CA GLY A 170 -16.98 -0.28 -0.95
C GLY A 170 -17.47 1.16 -1.14
N ILE A 171 -16.56 2.10 -0.92
CA ILE A 171 -16.82 3.54 -0.99
C ILE A 171 -16.08 4.19 -2.18
N PRO A 172 -16.56 5.35 -2.67
CA PRO A 172 -15.96 6.02 -3.84
C PRO A 172 -14.47 6.32 -3.67
N LYS A 173 -13.68 6.08 -4.73
CA LYS A 173 -12.23 6.35 -4.76
C LYS A 173 -11.86 7.81 -4.50
N THR A 174 -12.79 8.74 -4.68
CA THR A 174 -12.63 10.17 -4.38
C THR A 174 -12.40 10.46 -2.90
N PHE A 175 -12.64 9.50 -2.00
CA PHE A 175 -12.26 9.61 -0.59
C PHE A 175 -10.78 9.26 -0.34
N GLY A 176 -9.99 9.00 -1.38
CA GLY A 176 -8.54 8.81 -1.31
C GLY A 176 -8.14 7.64 -0.41
N LEU A 177 -7.19 7.85 0.50
CA LEU A 177 -6.69 6.82 1.42
C LEU A 177 -7.78 6.16 2.27
N LEU A 178 -8.84 6.91 2.61
CA LEU A 178 -9.97 6.36 3.36
C LEU A 178 -10.66 5.27 2.53
N SER A 179 -10.89 5.53 1.24
CA SER A 179 -11.47 4.52 0.33
C SER A 179 -10.54 3.33 0.12
N ASP A 180 -9.24 3.56 0.00
CA ASP A 180 -8.28 2.48 -0.13
C ASP A 180 -8.28 1.57 1.11
N PHE A 181 -8.35 2.16 2.31
CA PHE A 181 -8.43 1.42 3.56
C PHE A 181 -9.74 0.62 3.68
N ILE A 182 -10.90 1.27 3.51
CA ILE A 182 -12.21 0.60 3.66
C ILE A 182 -12.38 -0.48 2.58
N ASN A 183 -12.03 -0.19 1.33
CA ASN A 183 -12.20 -1.14 0.23
C ASN A 183 -11.18 -2.29 0.26
N ALA A 184 -10.09 -2.16 1.03
CA ALA A 184 -9.17 -3.27 1.28
C ALA A 184 -9.76 -4.33 2.23
N ILE A 185 -10.76 -3.95 3.04
CA ILE A 185 -11.42 -4.83 4.00
C ILE A 185 -12.72 -5.33 3.35
N ASN A 186 -12.59 -6.36 2.52
CA ASN A 186 -13.72 -7.04 1.90
C ASN A 186 -13.95 -8.39 2.61
N ILE A 187 -14.88 -8.41 3.56
CA ILE A 187 -15.10 -9.54 4.45
C ILE A 187 -16.00 -10.58 3.78
N PRO A 188 -15.56 -11.83 3.61
CA PRO A 188 -16.38 -12.86 3.02
C PRO A 188 -17.54 -13.26 3.95
N LEU A 189 -18.62 -13.77 3.35
CA LEU A 189 -19.68 -14.42 4.12
C LEU A 189 -19.10 -15.59 4.94
N GLY A 190 -19.55 -15.73 6.19
CA GLY A 190 -19.05 -16.74 7.11
C GLY A 190 -17.73 -16.38 7.81
N TYR A 191 -17.19 -15.18 7.60
CA TYR A 191 -16.08 -14.69 8.40
C TYR A 191 -16.44 -14.68 9.89
N ARG A 192 -15.52 -15.22 10.70
CA ARG A 192 -15.62 -15.26 12.16
C ARG A 192 -14.22 -15.27 12.75
N GLU A 193 -13.99 -14.38 13.70
CA GLU A 193 -12.72 -14.26 14.41
C GLU A 193 -12.92 -13.80 15.86
N GLU A 194 -11.93 -14.08 16.69
CA GLU A 194 -11.90 -13.64 18.09
C GLU A 194 -10.85 -12.56 18.31
N ILE A 195 -11.22 -11.47 18.99
CA ILE A 195 -10.35 -10.35 19.34
C ILE A 195 -10.53 -10.05 20.82
N LEU A 196 -9.49 -10.29 21.63
CA LEU A 196 -9.52 -10.04 23.08
C LEU A 196 -10.77 -10.64 23.77
N GLY A 197 -11.14 -11.87 23.40
CA GLY A 197 -12.32 -12.55 23.95
C GLY A 197 -13.67 -12.17 23.32
N HIS A 198 -13.72 -11.18 22.43
CA HIS A 198 -14.91 -10.77 21.69
C HIS A 198 -14.99 -11.46 20.33
N GLN A 199 -16.18 -11.92 19.94
CA GLN A 199 -16.40 -12.60 18.67
C GLN A 199 -16.85 -11.59 17.59
N VAL A 200 -16.03 -11.40 16.56
CA VAL A 200 -16.37 -10.59 15.39
C VAL A 200 -16.76 -11.50 14.23
N TYR A 201 -17.98 -11.35 13.70
CA TYR A 201 -18.49 -12.22 12.63
C TYR A 201 -19.46 -11.52 11.69
N VAL A 202 -19.65 -12.09 10.50
CA VAL A 202 -20.63 -11.61 9.51
C VAL A 202 -21.94 -12.39 9.66
N ARG A 203 -23.06 -11.67 9.73
CA ARG A 203 -24.42 -12.22 9.68
C ARG A 203 -25.33 -11.26 8.90
N ASP A 204 -26.15 -11.80 8.00
CA ASP A 204 -27.13 -11.03 7.23
C ASP A 204 -26.56 -9.80 6.49
N ASN A 205 -25.35 -9.92 5.93
CA ASN A 205 -24.59 -8.84 5.27
C ASN A 205 -24.18 -7.67 6.19
N ASP A 206 -24.26 -7.85 7.51
CA ASP A 206 -23.71 -6.93 8.51
C ASP A 206 -22.61 -7.62 9.33
N ILE A 207 -21.84 -6.81 10.05
CA ILE A 207 -20.78 -7.30 10.95
C ILE A 207 -21.24 -7.08 12.38
N PHE A 208 -21.08 -8.11 13.19
CA PHE A 208 -21.42 -8.13 14.59
C PHE A 208 -20.16 -8.31 15.44
N CYS A 209 -20.18 -7.71 16.62
CA CYS A 209 -19.30 -8.01 17.74
C CYS A 209 -20.18 -8.57 18.86
N ASP A 210 -19.99 -9.84 19.18
CA ASP A 210 -20.86 -10.60 20.09
C ASP A 210 -22.33 -10.52 19.68
N SER A 211 -23.18 -9.85 20.47
CA SER A 211 -24.61 -9.69 20.19
C SER A 211 -24.97 -8.37 19.51
N GLU A 212 -24.02 -7.45 19.32
CA GLU A 212 -24.27 -6.11 18.79
C GLU A 212 -23.65 -5.89 17.42
N ILE A 213 -24.19 -4.94 16.65
CA ILE A 213 -23.57 -4.53 15.40
C ILE A 213 -22.21 -3.90 15.71
N ILE A 214 -21.20 -4.18 14.88
CA ILE A 214 -19.81 -3.81 15.13
C ILE A 214 -19.60 -2.33 15.43
N TYR A 215 -20.46 -1.43 14.91
CA TYR A 215 -20.33 0.01 15.17
C TYR A 215 -20.44 0.38 16.66
N ASN A 216 -21.08 -0.46 17.49
CA ASN A 216 -21.18 -0.30 18.95
C ASN A 216 -20.04 -0.99 19.71
N ALA A 217 -19.15 -1.72 19.03
CA ALA A 217 -18.07 -2.46 19.68
C ALA A 217 -17.11 -1.49 20.40
N PRO A 218 -16.40 -1.98 21.45
CA PRO A 218 -15.39 -1.16 22.12
C PRO A 218 -14.36 -0.60 21.12
N PRO A 219 -13.85 0.64 21.33
CA PRO A 219 -12.88 1.27 20.44
C PRO A 219 -11.65 0.40 20.17
N GLU A 220 -11.22 -0.38 21.16
CA GLU A 220 -10.11 -1.32 21.05
C GLU A 220 -10.41 -2.45 20.04
N ILE A 221 -11.62 -3.00 20.04
CA ILE A 221 -12.04 -4.02 19.07
C ILE A 221 -12.14 -3.41 17.67
N LEU A 222 -12.75 -2.23 17.54
CA LEU A 222 -12.80 -1.48 16.29
C LEU A 222 -11.41 -1.15 15.73
N SER A 223 -10.45 -0.92 16.62
CA SER A 223 -9.05 -0.62 16.29
C SER A 223 -8.29 -1.87 15.81
N LEU A 224 -8.47 -3.01 16.49
CA LEU A 224 -7.75 -4.25 16.21
C LEU A 224 -8.34 -5.06 15.05
N PHE A 225 -9.66 -5.02 14.88
CA PHE A 225 -10.38 -5.76 13.84
C PHE A 225 -9.78 -5.59 12.43
N PRO A 226 -9.63 -4.36 11.88
CA PRO A 226 -9.09 -4.18 10.53
C PRO A 226 -7.63 -4.63 10.42
N ILE A 227 -6.83 -4.48 11.49
CA ILE A 227 -5.42 -4.91 11.53
C ILE A 227 -5.36 -6.44 11.46
N MET A 228 -6.12 -7.13 12.29
CA MET A 228 -6.17 -8.59 12.30
C MET A 228 -6.66 -9.15 10.98
N PHE A 229 -7.74 -8.60 10.42
CA PHE A 229 -8.27 -9.03 9.13
C PHE A 229 -7.20 -8.95 8.04
N LEU A 230 -6.54 -7.79 7.88
CA LEU A 230 -5.55 -7.60 6.83
C LEU A 230 -4.30 -8.45 7.04
N LEU A 231 -3.80 -8.58 8.27
CA LEU A 231 -2.61 -9.39 8.55
C LEU A 231 -2.85 -10.89 8.31
N LYS A 232 -4.05 -11.40 8.64
CA LYS A 232 -4.40 -12.82 8.44
C LYS A 232 -4.70 -13.18 6.98
N THR A 233 -5.26 -12.24 6.22
CA THR A 233 -5.63 -12.46 4.80
C THR A 233 -4.50 -12.15 3.82
N SER A 234 -3.46 -11.46 4.27
CA SER A 234 -2.30 -11.10 3.44
C SER A 234 -1.22 -12.18 3.43
N ASN A 235 -0.36 -12.12 2.41
CA ASN A 235 0.79 -13.00 2.20
C ASN A 235 2.08 -12.20 1.94
N GLU A 236 3.18 -12.89 1.65
CA GLU A 236 4.52 -12.30 1.44
C GLU A 236 4.60 -11.32 0.26
N ARG A 237 3.62 -11.34 -0.65
CA ARG A 237 3.50 -10.38 -1.76
C ARG A 237 2.72 -9.11 -1.38
N ASN A 238 2.44 -8.91 -0.09
CA ASN A 238 1.74 -7.75 0.42
C ASN A 238 2.66 -6.92 1.33
N VAL A 239 2.43 -5.60 1.32
CA VAL A 239 2.98 -4.66 2.29
C VAL A 239 1.82 -3.98 2.99
N ILE A 240 1.75 -4.03 4.31
CA ILE A 240 0.71 -3.39 5.11
C ILE A 240 1.34 -2.23 5.89
N ILE A 241 0.91 -1.01 5.59
CA ILE A 241 1.35 0.21 6.26
C ILE A 241 0.33 0.57 7.34
N ILE A 242 0.73 0.65 8.60
CA ILE A 242 -0.18 0.85 9.74
C ILE A 242 0.23 2.11 10.51
N GLU A 243 -0.66 3.12 10.52
CA GLU A 243 -0.49 4.36 11.27
C GLU A 243 -0.92 4.18 12.74
N ASP A 244 -0.02 4.52 13.66
CA ASP A 244 -0.13 4.38 15.12
C ASP A 244 -0.99 3.15 15.53
N PRO A 245 -0.45 1.93 15.32
CA PRO A 245 -1.19 0.71 15.60
C PRO A 245 -1.60 0.59 17.08
N GLU A 246 -0.93 1.29 17.99
CA GLU A 246 -1.18 1.34 19.43
C GLU A 246 -2.36 2.23 19.86
N VAL A 247 -2.87 3.08 18.97
CA VAL A 247 -3.96 4.00 19.29
C VAL A 247 -5.23 3.26 19.72
N HIS A 248 -5.80 3.73 20.85
CA HIS A 248 -6.96 3.15 21.53
C HIS A 248 -6.75 1.75 22.12
N LEU A 249 -5.50 1.28 22.27
CA LEU A 249 -5.21 -0.02 22.87
C LEU A 249 -4.80 0.10 24.34
N SER A 250 -5.31 -0.82 25.15
CA SER A 250 -4.79 -1.13 26.47
C SER A 250 -3.43 -1.82 26.39
N GLU A 251 -2.74 -2.02 27.51
CA GLU A 251 -1.48 -2.79 27.53
C GLU A 251 -1.67 -4.24 27.06
N GLU A 252 -2.82 -4.84 27.37
CA GLU A 252 -3.19 -6.17 26.86
C GLU A 252 -3.39 -6.13 25.34
N GLY A 253 -4.10 -5.12 24.82
CA GLY A 253 -4.28 -4.91 23.38
C GLY A 253 -2.97 -4.69 22.64
N LYS A 254 -2.03 -3.94 23.22
CA LYS A 254 -0.67 -3.75 22.66
C LYS A 254 0.09 -5.07 22.58
N LEU A 255 0.01 -5.91 23.63
CA LEU A 255 0.64 -7.23 23.62
C LEU A 255 0.01 -8.16 22.59
N PHE A 256 -1.32 -8.17 22.47
CA PHE A 256 -2.04 -8.90 21.43
C PHE A 256 -1.60 -8.47 20.02
N LEU A 257 -1.59 -7.16 19.78
CA LEU A 257 -1.15 -6.57 18.52
C LEU A 257 0.30 -6.93 18.17
N LYS A 258 1.21 -6.90 19.16
CA LYS A 258 2.61 -7.31 18.99
C LYS A 258 2.72 -8.71 18.43
N ASN A 259 2.03 -9.67 19.05
CA ASN A 259 2.05 -11.06 18.63
C ASN A 259 1.47 -11.22 17.22
N LEU A 260 0.38 -10.51 16.93
CA LEU A 260 -0.25 -10.50 15.62
C LEU A 260 0.72 -9.99 14.53
N ILE A 261 1.38 -8.85 14.73
CA ILE A 261 2.36 -8.29 13.79
C ILE A 261 3.54 -9.25 13.57
N LEU A 262 4.11 -9.81 14.64
CA LEU A 262 5.25 -10.71 14.54
C LEU A 262 4.92 -12.01 13.78
N SER A 263 3.67 -12.48 13.91
CA SER A 263 3.15 -13.66 13.22
C SER A 263 2.77 -13.42 11.76
N ALA A 264 2.66 -12.16 11.32
CA ALA A 264 2.21 -11.82 9.98
C ALA A 264 3.14 -12.39 8.90
N LYS A 265 2.55 -12.80 7.77
CA LYS A 265 3.29 -13.26 6.58
C LYS A 265 3.71 -12.09 5.68
N ALA A 266 2.89 -11.04 5.64
CA ALA A 266 3.16 -9.84 4.87
C ALA A 266 4.30 -9.01 5.50
N ASN A 267 4.91 -8.15 4.70
CA ASN A 267 5.75 -7.09 5.22
C ASN A 267 4.87 -6.06 5.94
N VAL A 268 5.25 -5.68 7.15
CA VAL A 268 4.53 -4.69 7.95
C VAL A 268 5.39 -3.44 8.10
N VAL A 269 4.85 -2.29 7.72
CA VAL A 269 5.48 -0.98 7.92
C VAL A 269 4.67 -0.24 8.96
N LEU A 270 5.26 -0.02 10.12
CA LEU A 270 4.65 0.72 11.20
C LEU A 270 5.02 2.18 11.09
N VAL A 271 4.01 3.04 11.13
CA VAL A 271 4.13 4.49 11.09
C VAL A 271 3.76 4.98 12.48
N SER A 272 4.72 4.87 13.40
CA SER A 272 4.60 5.22 14.81
C SER A 272 5.96 5.61 15.40
N ASP A 273 5.96 6.36 16.50
CA ASP A 273 7.18 6.75 17.22
C ASP A 273 7.65 5.66 18.20
N SER A 274 6.72 4.81 18.67
CA SER A 274 7.03 3.65 19.47
C SER A 274 6.71 2.37 18.69
N PHE A 275 7.42 1.30 19.02
CA PHE A 275 6.93 -0.03 18.64
C PHE A 275 5.86 -0.49 19.65
N TYR A 276 5.91 0.05 20.89
CA TYR A 276 4.97 -0.09 22.01
C TYR A 276 5.13 1.12 22.94
#